data_AF-A0AAQ3WLB8-F1
#
_entry.id   AF-A0AAQ3WLB8-F1
#
_cell.length_a   1.000
_cell.length_b   1.000
_cell.length_c   1.000
_cell.angle_alpha   90.00
_cell.angle_beta   90.00
_cell.angle_gamma   90.00
#
_symmetry.space_group_name_H-M   'P 1'
#
loop_
_entity.id
_entity.type
_entity.pdbx_description
1 polymer ?
#
loop_
_entity_poly.entity_id
_entity_poly.type
_entity_poly.pdbx_seq_one_letter_code
_entity_poly.pdbx_strand_id
1 'polypeptide(L)'
;MRLEKCWFCSSTIYPGHGIQFVRNDAKIFRFCRSKCHKNFKMKRNPRKVKWTKAYRHLHGKDMTQDATFEFERKRNRPERYDRNVTEQTLKAIPLITKIRHDHLKKHIADRHKPGKRKEMQKAAKELEQEQHTHILPKKFISNKPSAEKTKVKVQVVQQHTQDNYMEE
;
A
#
# COMPACT_ATOMS: atom_id res chain seq x y z
N MET A 1 -1.90 -14.58 26.96
CA MET A 1 -1.54 -13.15 26.81
C MET A 1 -1.98 -12.67 25.43
N ARG A 2 -2.73 -11.57 25.32
CA ARG A 2 -3.28 -11.09 24.04
C ARG A 2 -2.69 -9.73 23.66
N LEU A 3 -2.27 -9.60 22.41
CA LEU A 3 -1.87 -8.34 21.83
C LEU A 3 -3.10 -7.62 21.29
N GLU A 4 -3.38 -6.43 21.82
CA GLU A 4 -4.53 -5.65 21.42
C GLU A 4 -4.14 -4.57 20.41
N LYS A 5 -5.11 -4.07 19.64
CA LYS A 5 -4.89 -2.94 18.74
C LYS A 5 -5.39 -1.66 19.41
N CYS A 6 -4.60 -0.60 19.27
CA CYS A 6 -5.03 0.72 19.72
C CYS A 6 -6.19 1.23 18.87
N TRP A 7 -7.20 1.80 19.52
CA TRP A 7 -8.36 2.35 18.85
C TRP A 7 -8.02 3.52 17.90
N PHE A 8 -7.05 4.37 18.27
CA PHE A 8 -6.70 5.57 17.50
C PHE A 8 -5.60 5.31 16.45
N CYS A 9 -4.48 4.71 16.88
CA CYS A 9 -3.29 4.51 16.05
C CYS A 9 -3.32 3.20 15.25
N SER A 10 -4.15 2.22 15.66
CA SER A 10 -4.14 0.82 15.22
C SER A 10 -2.80 0.09 15.41
N SER A 11 -1.85 0.68 16.15
CA SER A 11 -0.62 0.00 16.56
C SER A 11 -0.91 -1.08 17.60
N THR A 12 -0.03 -2.07 17.66
CA THR A 12 -0.09 -3.15 18.64
C THR A 12 0.21 -2.63 20.05
N ILE A 13 -0.57 -3.07 21.03
CA ILE A 13 -0.43 -2.78 22.47
C ILE A 13 0.03 -4.07 23.14
N TYR A 14 1.20 -3.99 23.77
CA TYR A 14 1.71 -5.04 24.63
C TYR A 14 1.14 -4.87 26.06
N PRO A 15 0.99 -5.96 26.82
CA PRO A 15 0.58 -5.89 28.22
C PRO A 15 1.51 -5.00 29.05
N GLY A 16 0.93 -4.31 30.03
CA GLY A 16 1.64 -3.29 30.81
C GLY A 16 1.83 -1.94 30.10
N HIS A 17 1.46 -1.81 28.82
CA HIS A 17 1.56 -0.55 28.09
C HIS A 17 0.21 0.09 27.77
N GLY A 18 0.22 1.42 27.76
CA GLY A 18 -0.90 2.21 27.30
C GLY A 18 -1.93 2.50 28.38
N ILE A 19 -3.13 2.91 27.97
CA ILE A 19 -4.24 3.26 28.86
C ILE A 19 -5.51 2.66 28.29
N GLN A 20 -6.39 2.16 29.16
CA GLN A 20 -7.72 1.72 28.82
C GLN A 20 -8.74 2.73 29.35
N PHE A 21 -9.63 3.21 28.48
CA PHE A 21 -10.77 4.04 28.84
C PHE A 21 -12.04 3.21 28.64
N VAL A 22 -12.85 3.09 29.69
CA VAL A 22 -14.16 2.43 29.63
C VAL A 22 -15.21 3.54 29.64
N ARG A 23 -16.08 3.56 28.64
CA ARG A 23 -17.18 4.51 28.55
C ARG A 23 -18.44 3.88 29.14
N ASN A 24 -19.40 4.72 29.56
CA ASN A 24 -20.66 4.30 30.19
C ASN A 24 -21.47 3.28 29.37
N ASP A 25 -21.31 3.23 28.05
CA ASP A 25 -21.92 2.23 27.16
C ASP A 25 -21.16 0.87 27.15
N ALA A 26 -20.36 0.62 28.19
CA ALA A 26 -19.45 -0.51 28.32
C ALA A 26 -18.44 -0.69 27.18
N LYS A 27 -18.26 0.32 26.30
CA LYS A 27 -17.25 0.25 25.24
C LYS A 27 -15.87 0.52 25.79
N ILE A 28 -14.97 -0.41 25.48
CA ILE A 28 -13.58 -0.37 25.91
C ILE A 28 -12.72 0.22 24.79
N PHE A 29 -12.07 1.35 25.07
CA PHE A 29 -11.11 2.00 24.20
C PHE A 29 -9.70 1.79 24.74
N ARG A 30 -8.87 1.06 24.00
CA ARG A 30 -7.46 0.83 24.36
C ARG A 30 -6.57 1.79 23.58
N PHE A 31 -5.61 2.44 24.24
CA PHE A 31 -4.69 3.40 23.64
C PHE A 31 -3.23 2.98 23.80
N CYS A 32 -2.47 3.05 22.70
CA CYS A 32 -1.05 2.70 22.67
C CYS A 32 -0.18 3.64 23.53
N ARG A 33 -0.49 4.95 23.53
CA ARG A 33 0.32 6.02 24.16
C ARG A 33 -0.56 7.20 24.58
N SER A 34 -0.06 8.06 25.45
CA SER A 34 -0.73 9.31 25.88
C SER A 34 -1.12 10.21 24.70
N LYS A 35 -0.33 10.26 23.63
CA LYS A 35 -0.65 10.98 22.38
C LYS A 35 -2.01 10.54 21.80
N CYS A 36 -2.29 9.25 21.77
CA CYS A 36 -3.56 8.73 21.23
C CYS A 36 -4.73 9.06 22.15
N HIS A 37 -4.51 8.90 23.45
CA HIS A 37 -5.52 9.21 24.46
C HIS A 37 -5.88 10.71 24.49
N LYS A 38 -4.89 11.61 24.41
CA LYS A 38 -5.13 13.07 24.31
C LYS A 38 -5.90 13.44 23.04
N ASN A 39 -5.53 12.88 21.88
CA ASN A 39 -6.26 13.14 20.64
C ASN A 39 -7.71 12.64 20.69
N PHE A 40 -7.95 11.50 21.36
CA PHE A 40 -9.30 11.00 21.61
C PHE A 40 -10.11 11.95 22.51
N LYS A 41 -9.52 12.44 23.60
CA LYS A 41 -10.15 13.44 24.48
C LYS A 41 -10.48 14.74 23.74
N MET A 42 -9.61 15.16 22.81
CA MET A 42 -9.85 16.29 21.91
C MET A 42 -10.87 15.99 20.79
N LYS A 43 -11.52 14.82 20.81
CA LYS A 43 -12.53 14.37 19.83
C LYS A 43 -12.02 14.42 18.37
N ARG A 44 -10.71 14.26 18.15
CA ARG A 44 -10.15 14.23 16.79
C ARG A 44 -10.53 12.93 16.10
N ASN A 45 -11.00 13.01 14.86
CA ASN A 45 -11.34 11.82 14.08
C ASN A 45 -10.06 11.17 13.52
N PRO A 46 -9.72 9.91 13.87
CA PRO A 46 -8.51 9.24 13.38
C PRO A 46 -8.47 9.14 11.85
N ARG A 47 -9.62 9.08 11.17
CA ARG A 47 -9.71 9.05 9.69
C ARG A 47 -9.20 10.32 9.02
N LYS A 48 -9.18 11.46 9.73
CA LYS A 48 -8.64 12.74 9.23
C LYS A 48 -7.17 12.96 9.63
N VAL A 49 -6.64 12.13 10.54
CA VAL A 49 -5.29 12.30 11.09
C VAL A 49 -4.27 11.49 10.29
N LYS A 50 -3.44 12.20 9.51
CA LYS A 50 -2.56 11.65 8.45
C LYS A 50 -1.66 10.48 8.83
N TRP A 51 -1.23 10.40 10.09
CA TRP A 51 -0.26 9.39 10.56
C TRP A 51 -0.93 8.09 11.05
N THR A 52 -2.26 8.05 11.21
CA THR A 52 -2.95 6.85 11.67
C THR A 52 -3.08 5.83 10.54
N LYS A 53 -3.20 4.54 10.89
CA LYS A 53 -3.52 3.50 9.90
C LYS A 53 -4.91 3.67 9.30
N ALA A 54 -5.89 4.17 10.06
CA ALA A 54 -7.24 4.46 9.56
C ALA A 54 -7.23 5.47 8.41
N TYR A 55 -6.46 6.56 8.53
CA TYR A 55 -6.26 7.52 7.43
C TYR A 55 -5.59 6.85 6.23
N ARG A 56 -4.52 6.07 6.46
CA ARG A 56 -3.76 5.42 5.39
C ARG A 56 -4.61 4.41 4.61
N HIS A 57 -5.48 3.66 5.29
CA HIS A 57 -6.43 2.73 4.68
C HIS A 57 -7.46 3.47 3.82
N LEU A 58 -8.11 4.51 4.35
CA LEU A 58 -9.13 5.28 3.62
C LEU A 58 -8.58 5.98 2.36
N HIS A 59 -7.34 6.47 2.43
CA HIS A 59 -6.69 7.18 1.33
C HIS A 59 -5.87 6.24 0.41
N GLY A 60 -6.07 4.93 0.47
CA GLY A 60 -5.41 3.96 -0.43
C GLY A 60 -3.88 3.92 -0.29
N LYS A 61 -3.32 4.32 0.86
CA LYS A 61 -1.87 4.27 1.11
C LYS A 61 -1.41 2.88 1.56
N ASP A 62 -2.28 2.14 2.23
CA ASP A 62 -2.10 0.74 2.60
C ASP A 62 -2.99 -0.15 1.74
N MET A 63 -2.57 -1.40 1.52
CA MET A 63 -3.41 -2.41 0.88
C MET A 63 -4.62 -2.70 1.76
N THR A 64 -5.82 -2.68 1.18
CA THR A 64 -7.09 -2.83 1.89
C THR A 64 -7.72 -4.20 1.67
N GLN A 65 -7.57 -4.75 0.45
CA GLN A 65 -8.15 -6.01 0.01
C GLN A 65 -7.01 -7.00 -0.29
N ASP A 66 -6.68 -7.84 0.69
CA ASP A 66 -5.72 -8.93 0.52
C ASP A 66 -6.23 -10.16 1.29
N ALA A 67 -6.18 -11.33 0.67
CA ALA A 67 -6.55 -12.60 1.27
C ALA A 67 -5.71 -12.90 2.52
N THR A 68 -4.47 -12.39 2.58
CA THR A 68 -3.61 -12.59 3.76
C THR A 68 -4.19 -11.98 5.05
N PHE A 69 -5.14 -11.05 4.98
CA PHE A 69 -5.78 -10.45 6.16
C PHE A 69 -6.85 -11.34 6.78
N GLU A 70 -7.46 -12.26 6.01
CA GLU A 70 -8.52 -13.13 6.49
C GLU A 70 -8.04 -14.10 7.59
N PHE A 71 -6.76 -14.46 7.56
CA PHE A 71 -6.13 -15.31 8.57
C PHE A 71 -6.04 -14.67 9.96
N GLU A 72 -6.09 -13.33 10.07
CA GLU A 72 -6.04 -12.61 11.37
C GLU A 72 -7.41 -12.47 12.06
N ARG A 73 -8.47 -13.06 11.49
CA ARG A 73 -9.83 -12.94 12.02
C ARG A 73 -9.96 -13.47 13.45
N LYS A 74 -10.81 -12.82 14.24
CA LYS A 74 -11.15 -13.28 15.60
C LYS A 74 -12.06 -14.51 15.52
N ARG A 75 -11.59 -15.64 16.06
CA ARG A 75 -12.41 -16.85 16.24
C ARG A 75 -13.22 -16.72 17.54
N ASN A 76 -14.55 -16.78 17.43
CA ASN A 76 -15.45 -16.74 18.59
C ASN A 76 -15.79 -18.13 19.13
N ARG A 77 -15.69 -19.17 18.29
CA ARG A 77 -15.84 -20.57 18.70
C ARG A 77 -14.46 -21.19 18.90
N PRO A 78 -14.15 -21.71 20.10
CA PRO A 78 -12.95 -22.50 20.30
C PRO A 78 -13.11 -23.89 19.67
N GLU A 79 -12.01 -24.40 19.12
CA GLU A 79 -11.89 -25.79 18.67
C GLU A 79 -11.15 -26.58 19.75
N ARG A 80 -11.33 -27.91 19.75
CA ARG A 80 -10.50 -28.78 20.60
C ARG A 80 -9.05 -28.70 20.13
N TYR A 81 -8.12 -28.87 21.08
CA TYR A 81 -6.71 -28.82 20.77
C TYR A 81 -6.28 -30.10 20.04
N ASP A 82 -5.73 -29.93 18.83
CA ASP A 82 -5.12 -30.99 18.05
C ASP A 82 -3.66 -30.64 17.73
N ARG A 83 -2.72 -31.49 18.15
CA ARG A 83 -1.28 -31.23 18.00
C ARG A 83 -0.88 -31.00 16.53
N ASN A 84 -1.35 -31.87 15.63
CA ASN A 84 -1.05 -31.80 14.20
C ASN A 84 -1.51 -30.47 13.58
N VAL A 85 -2.72 -30.01 13.92
CA VAL A 85 -3.27 -28.73 13.45
C VAL A 85 -2.43 -27.55 13.98
N THR A 86 -2.04 -27.60 15.25
CA THR A 86 -1.18 -26.55 15.82
C THR A 86 0.20 -26.50 15.17
N GLU A 87 0.82 -27.64 14.87
CA GLU A 87 2.11 -27.70 14.20
C GLU A 87 2.04 -27.15 12.77
N GLN A 88 1.02 -27.54 12.00
CA GLN A 88 0.76 -27.01 10.67
C GLN A 88 0.54 -25.49 10.70
N THR A 89 -0.22 -25.00 11.69
CA THR A 89 -0.48 -23.57 11.87
C THR A 89 0.82 -22.79 12.16
N LEU A 90 1.68 -23.32 13.02
CA LEU A 90 2.98 -22.69 13.33
C LEU A 90 3.90 -22.61 12.11
N LYS A 91 3.89 -23.63 11.24
CA LYS A 91 4.61 -23.61 9.95
C LYS A 91 4.01 -22.59 8.97
N ALA A 92 2.70 -22.42 8.96
CA ALA A 92 1.99 -21.52 8.03
C ALA A 92 2.17 -20.03 8.35
N ILE A 93 2.18 -19.64 9.63
CA ILE A 93 2.28 -18.23 10.07
C ILE A 93 3.46 -17.44 9.44
N PRO A 94 4.71 -17.93 9.47
CA PRO A 94 5.84 -17.19 8.90
C PRO A 94 5.74 -17.09 7.37
N LEU A 95 5.18 -18.11 6.70
CA LEU A 95 4.96 -18.09 5.26
C LEU A 95 3.95 -17.01 4.86
N ILE A 96 2.79 -16.96 5.54
CA ILE A 96 1.76 -15.93 5.34
C ILE A 96 2.35 -14.54 5.59
N THR A 97 3.18 -14.40 6.63
CA THR A 97 3.84 -13.15 6.97
C THR A 97 4.79 -12.71 5.85
N LYS A 98 5.60 -13.61 5.28
CA LYS A 98 6.50 -13.30 4.14
C LYS A 98 5.71 -12.81 2.93
N ILE A 99 4.67 -13.55 2.53
CA ILE A 99 3.78 -13.21 1.40
C ILE A 99 3.19 -11.81 1.59
N ARG A 100 2.66 -11.51 2.79
CA ARG A 100 2.12 -10.20 3.11
C ARG A 100 3.15 -9.08 2.98
N HIS A 101 4.39 -9.29 3.42
CA HIS A 101 5.45 -8.31 3.27
C HIS A 101 5.79 -8.07 1.80
N ASP A 102 5.81 -9.11 0.98
CA ASP A 102 6.11 -8.98 -0.45
C ASP A 102 4.99 -8.29 -1.23
N HIS A 103 3.72 -8.59 -0.92
CA HIS A 103 2.57 -7.84 -1.44
C HIS A 103 2.65 -6.36 -1.05
N LEU A 104 2.98 -6.07 0.22
CA LEU A 104 3.11 -4.70 0.71
C LEU A 104 4.22 -3.94 -0.03
N LYS A 105 5.39 -4.59 -0.24
CA LYS A 105 6.49 -4.01 -1.02
C LYS A 105 6.06 -3.68 -2.44
N LYS A 106 5.38 -4.60 -3.13
CA LYS A 106 4.86 -4.39 -4.48
C LYS A 106 3.90 -3.19 -4.52
N HIS A 107 2.91 -3.15 -3.64
CA HIS A 107 1.96 -2.02 -3.56
C HIS A 107 2.65 -0.68 -3.31
N ILE A 108 3.66 -0.65 -2.42
CA ILE A 108 4.44 0.57 -2.19
C ILE A 108 5.17 0.97 -3.47
N ALA A 109 5.88 0.05 -4.13
CA ALA A 109 6.60 0.32 -5.36
C ALA A 109 5.68 0.88 -6.45
N ASP A 110 4.53 0.23 -6.68
CA ASP A 110 3.54 0.65 -7.68
C ASP A 110 3.02 2.06 -7.42
N ARG A 111 2.76 2.39 -6.16
CA ARG A 111 2.33 3.74 -5.76
C ARG A 111 3.40 4.82 -6.01
N HIS A 112 4.69 4.46 -5.93
CA HIS A 112 5.79 5.41 -6.17
C HIS A 112 6.16 5.57 -7.66
N LYS A 113 5.87 4.58 -8.53
CA LYS A 113 6.12 4.64 -9.98
C LYS A 113 5.64 5.94 -10.68
N PRO A 114 4.39 6.42 -10.48
CA PRO A 114 3.92 7.63 -11.15
C PRO A 114 4.60 8.90 -10.64
N GLY A 115 5.02 8.94 -9.37
CA GLY A 115 5.76 10.07 -8.80
C GLY A 115 7.10 10.27 -9.49
N LYS A 116 7.87 9.18 -9.64
CA LYS A 116 9.17 9.20 -10.31
C LYS A 116 9.07 9.66 -11.77
N ARG A 117 8.04 9.23 -12.50
CA ARG A 117 7.79 9.67 -13.88
C ARG A 117 7.52 11.18 -13.96
N LYS A 118 6.67 11.71 -13.06
CA LYS A 118 6.37 13.15 -13.00
C LYS A 118 7.59 13.98 -12.65
N GLU A 119 8.45 13.48 -11.77
CA GLU A 119 9.70 14.14 -11.38
C GLU A 119 10.68 14.21 -12.55
N MET A 120 10.88 13.12 -13.30
CA MET A 120 11.71 13.16 -14.51
C MET A 120 11.16 14.11 -15.57
N GLN A 121 9.84 14.16 -15.76
CA GLN A 121 9.21 15.12 -16.68
C GLN A 121 9.39 16.57 -16.23
N LYS A 122 9.32 16.85 -14.93
CA LYS A 122 9.57 18.19 -14.39
C LYS A 122 11.03 18.60 -14.59
N ALA A 123 11.97 17.72 -14.25
CA ALA A 123 13.40 17.99 -14.46
C ALA A 123 13.73 18.22 -15.94
N ALA A 124 13.13 17.45 -16.84
CA ALA A 124 13.27 17.67 -18.29
C ALA A 124 12.71 19.05 -18.72
N LYS A 125 11.52 19.42 -18.23
CA LYS A 125 10.92 20.74 -18.50
C LYS A 125 11.75 21.90 -17.94
N GLU A 126 12.29 21.75 -16.73
CA GLU A 126 13.17 22.75 -16.11
C GLU A 126 14.46 22.96 -16.93
N LEU A 127 15.00 21.89 -17.51
CA LEU A 127 16.16 21.94 -18.40
C LEU A 127 15.81 22.58 -19.76
N GLU A 128 14.65 22.25 -20.34
CA GLU A 128 14.15 22.87 -21.58
C GLU A 128 13.83 24.36 -21.42
N GLN A 129 13.31 24.77 -20.26
CA GLN A 129 12.96 26.17 -19.98
C GLN A 129 14.17 27.06 -19.70
N GLU A 130 15.40 26.51 -19.73
CA GLU A 130 16.65 27.28 -19.62
C GLU A 130 16.76 28.17 -18.36
N GLN A 131 15.90 27.95 -17.35
CA GLN A 131 15.82 28.76 -16.13
C GLN A 131 17.13 28.73 -15.31
N HIS A 132 18.05 27.81 -15.63
CA HIS A 132 19.35 27.64 -15.00
C HIS A 132 20.55 27.76 -15.96
N THR A 133 20.39 28.47 -17.09
CA THR A 133 21.49 28.72 -18.06
C THR A 133 22.74 29.38 -17.48
N HIS A 134 22.61 30.06 -16.33
CA HIS A 134 23.75 30.67 -15.63
C HIS A 134 24.50 29.69 -14.70
N ILE A 135 23.92 28.53 -14.38
CA ILE A 135 24.48 27.55 -13.43
C ILE A 135 25.17 26.39 -14.17
N LEU A 136 24.77 26.10 -15.41
CA LEU A 136 25.35 25.03 -16.23
C LEU A 136 26.02 25.60 -17.49
N PRO A 137 27.30 25.28 -17.77
CA PRO A 137 27.97 25.72 -19.00
C PRO A 137 27.28 25.12 -20.23
N LYS A 138 26.93 25.98 -21.21
CA LYS A 138 26.23 25.63 -22.45
C LYS A 138 26.91 24.52 -23.30
N LYS A 139 28.18 24.21 -23.04
CA LYS A 139 28.98 23.20 -23.76
C LYS A 139 28.50 21.75 -23.57
N PHE A 140 27.66 21.45 -22.57
CA PHE A 140 27.07 20.11 -22.39
C PHE A 140 25.71 19.92 -23.05
N ILE A 141 25.08 20.98 -23.56
CA ILE A 141 23.70 20.96 -24.11
C ILE A 141 23.69 20.65 -25.62
N SER A 142 24.82 20.84 -26.32
CA SER A 142 24.90 20.75 -27.79
C SER A 142 25.05 19.35 -28.38
N ASN A 143 25.27 18.31 -27.57
CA ASN A 143 25.32 16.93 -28.07
C ASN A 143 23.95 16.27 -27.98
N LYS A 144 22.99 16.71 -28.82
CA LYS A 144 21.82 15.91 -29.15
C LYS A 144 22.25 14.88 -30.21
N PRO A 145 22.36 13.57 -29.92
CA PRO A 145 22.40 12.59 -31.00
C PRO A 145 21.07 12.68 -31.74
N SER A 146 21.12 12.99 -33.04
CA SER A 146 20.00 12.89 -33.95
C SER A 146 19.41 11.48 -33.84
N ALA A 147 18.23 11.36 -33.25
CA ALA A 147 17.49 10.10 -33.27
C ALA A 147 17.00 9.87 -34.70
N GLU A 148 17.79 9.13 -35.48
CA GLU A 148 17.32 8.52 -36.72
C GLU A 148 16.09 7.67 -36.40
N LYS A 149 14.94 8.10 -36.91
CA LYS A 149 13.70 7.34 -36.83
C LYS A 149 13.86 6.09 -37.69
N THR A 150 14.25 4.96 -37.08
CA THR A 150 14.11 3.66 -37.74
C THR A 150 12.63 3.39 -37.97
N LYS A 151 12.21 3.45 -39.24
CA LYS A 151 10.86 3.07 -39.68
C LYS A 151 10.66 1.59 -39.37
N VAL A 152 9.92 1.28 -38.31
CA VAL A 152 9.42 -0.08 -38.06
C VAL A 152 8.36 -0.37 -39.12
N LYS A 153 8.68 -1.22 -40.10
CA LYS A 153 7.67 -1.79 -41.03
C LYS A 153 6.80 -2.74 -40.22
N VAL A 154 5.58 -2.32 -39.93
CA VAL A 154 4.52 -3.21 -39.41
C VAL A 154 4.00 -4.01 -40.60
N GLN A 155 4.24 -5.33 -40.63
CA GLN A 155 3.54 -6.21 -41.56
C GLN A 155 2.09 -6.35 -41.09
N VAL A 156 1.17 -5.79 -41.87
CA VAL A 156 -0.26 -6.01 -41.70
C VAL A 156 -0.57 -7.40 -42.25
N VAL A 157 -0.87 -8.35 -41.35
CA VAL A 157 -1.46 -9.64 -41.75
C VAL A 157 -2.94 -9.41 -42.00
N GLN A 158 -3.37 -9.51 -43.26
CA GLN A 158 -4.78 -9.50 -43.63
C GLN A 158 -5.43 -10.80 -43.13
N GLN A 159 -6.37 -10.69 -42.19
CA GLN A 159 -7.22 -11.80 -41.81
C GLN A 159 -8.30 -11.96 -42.90
N HIS A 160 -8.26 -13.07 -43.63
CA HIS A 160 -9.35 -13.49 -44.50
C HIS A 160 -10.57 -13.83 -43.62
N THR A 161 -11.63 -13.03 -43.73
CA THR A 161 -12.96 -13.41 -43.26
C THR A 161 -13.53 -14.42 -44.26
N GLN A 162 -13.61 -15.69 -43.86
CA GLN A 162 -14.42 -16.67 -44.57
C GLN A 162 -15.86 -16.50 -44.10
N ASP A 163 -16.69 -15.96 -45.00
CA ASP A 163 -18.14 -15.99 -44.90
C ASP A 163 -18.60 -17.46 -44.95
N ASN A 164 -19.14 -17.96 -43.85
CA ASN A 164 -19.94 -19.18 -43.88
C ASN A 164 -21.40 -18.81 -43.61
N TYR A 165 -22.17 -18.99 -44.68
CA TYR A 165 -23.61 -18.88 -44.77
C TYR A 165 -24.27 -19.82 -43.75
N MET A 166 -25.30 -19.30 -43.08
CA MET A 166 -26.31 -20.12 -42.41
C MET A 166 -27.18 -20.76 -43.50
N GLU A 167 -27.05 -22.07 -43.68
CA GLU A 167 -28.08 -22.90 -44.30
C GLU A 167 -28.57 -23.91 -43.25
N GLU A 168 -29.88 -23.82 -43.00
CA GLU A 168 -30.84 -24.79 -42.42
C GLU A 168 -30.59 -25.42 -41.03
#